data_AF-A0A7X7C038-F1
#
_entry.id   AF-A0A7X7C038-F1
#
_cell.length_a   1.000
_cell.length_b   1.000
_cell.length_c   1.000
_cell.angle_alpha   90.00
_cell.angle_beta   90.00
_cell.angle_gamma   90.00
#
_symmetry.space_group_name_H-M   'P 1'
#
loop_
_entity.id
_entity.type
_entity.pdbx_description
1 polymer ?
#
loop_
_entity_poly.entity_id
_entity_poly.type
_entity_poly.pdbx_seq_one_letter_code
_entity_poly.pdbx_strand_id
1 'polypeptide(L)'
;MKTTKKYLLTEDQMPTAWYNVMSDLDTVAPMLNPQTKEPLHEEDLYPLFAKGLAHQEFSKERWVEIPEEVLTLYKIYRPTPLVRASGLEKALDTPAHIYFKNESVSPVGSHKLNSALAQVYYNKIEGVTNLTTETGAGQWGSAVSIASQHFGLDSTIYMVRLSAEQKPYRRIVIETYGGHLIPSPSNTTGSGRAELAKDPNTPGSLGMAISEACEIAAQREDTKYVLGSVMNFVTMHQTIIGLEAERQFLMTNDYPDIIIGAFGGGSNFGGISMPFLRHQLNGERKFDFI
;
A
#
# COMPACT_ATOMS: atom_id res chain seq x y z
N MET A 1 16.75 -35.42 4.65
CA MET A 1 15.50 -35.04 3.95
C MET A 1 15.72 -33.71 3.26
N LYS A 2 15.27 -33.55 2.00
CA LYS A 2 15.25 -32.24 1.32
C LYS A 2 14.17 -31.39 1.99
N THR A 3 14.55 -30.46 2.85
CA THR A 3 13.60 -29.49 3.41
C THR A 3 13.32 -28.44 2.34
N THR A 4 12.11 -28.44 1.77
CA THR A 4 11.66 -27.37 0.87
C THR A 4 11.71 -26.05 1.63
N LYS A 5 12.55 -25.11 1.16
CA LYS A 5 12.76 -23.83 1.85
C LYS A 5 11.81 -22.73 1.37
N LYS A 6 11.39 -22.78 0.10
CA LYS A 6 10.56 -21.76 -0.54
C LYS A 6 9.33 -22.44 -1.14
N TYR A 7 8.17 -21.85 -0.90
CA TYR A 7 6.89 -22.27 -1.45
C TYR A 7 6.44 -21.19 -2.42
N LEU A 8 6.31 -21.56 -3.69
CA LEU A 8 6.03 -20.67 -4.80
C LEU A 8 4.70 -21.08 -5.43
N LEU A 9 3.83 -20.10 -5.65
CA LEU A 9 2.66 -20.28 -6.50
C LEU A 9 3.05 -19.92 -7.93
N THR A 10 2.42 -20.57 -8.89
CA THR A 10 2.47 -20.17 -10.30
C THR A 10 1.52 -18.99 -10.55
N GLU A 11 1.64 -18.33 -11.70
CA GLU A 11 0.79 -17.18 -12.04
C GLU A 11 -0.71 -17.55 -12.12
N ASP A 12 -1.05 -18.75 -12.58
CA ASP A 12 -2.43 -19.27 -12.64
C ASP A 12 -3.02 -19.55 -11.25
N GLN A 13 -2.17 -19.68 -10.24
CA GLN A 13 -2.57 -19.84 -8.84
C GLN A 13 -2.63 -18.51 -8.09
N MET A 14 -2.42 -17.36 -8.75
CA MET A 14 -2.53 -16.05 -8.13
C MET A 14 -4.01 -15.72 -7.78
N PRO A 15 -4.30 -15.07 -6.64
CA PRO A 15 -5.65 -14.61 -6.35
C PRO A 15 -6.13 -13.57 -7.36
N THR A 16 -7.40 -13.66 -7.77
CA THR A 16 -8.04 -12.79 -8.77
C THR A 16 -8.97 -11.76 -8.17
N ALA A 17 -9.15 -11.77 -6.84
CA ALA A 17 -9.94 -10.80 -6.08
C ALA A 17 -9.18 -10.40 -4.82
N TRP A 18 -9.32 -9.15 -4.41
CA TRP A 18 -8.95 -8.68 -3.08
C TRP A 18 -10.04 -9.01 -2.06
N TYR A 19 -9.62 -9.23 -0.82
CA TYR A 19 -10.53 -9.42 0.31
C TYR A 19 -10.77 -8.08 1.03
N ASN A 20 -12.04 -7.73 1.20
CA ASN A 20 -12.46 -6.56 1.96
C ASN A 20 -12.92 -6.98 3.35
N VAL A 21 -12.09 -6.71 4.37
CA VAL A 21 -12.44 -7.04 5.77
C VAL A 21 -13.67 -6.28 6.26
N MET A 22 -13.99 -5.12 5.67
CA MET A 22 -15.12 -4.29 6.09
C MET A 22 -16.49 -4.95 5.86
N SER A 23 -16.55 -6.04 5.07
CA SER A 23 -17.77 -6.85 4.91
C SER A 23 -18.05 -7.76 6.10
N ASP A 24 -17.03 -8.05 6.91
CA ASP A 24 -17.08 -9.02 8.01
C ASP A 24 -16.88 -8.34 9.38
N LEU A 25 -16.82 -7.01 9.41
CA LEU A 25 -16.75 -6.19 10.63
C LEU A 25 -18.08 -5.49 10.87
N ASP A 26 -18.73 -5.81 11.99
CA ASP A 26 -20.03 -5.27 12.38
C ASP A 26 -19.96 -3.81 12.87
N THR A 27 -18.80 -3.35 13.36
CA THR A 27 -18.69 -2.05 14.04
C THR A 27 -17.36 -1.36 13.73
N VAL A 28 -17.36 -0.49 12.72
CA VAL A 28 -16.26 0.46 12.49
C VAL A 28 -16.84 1.86 12.54
N ALA A 29 -16.23 2.74 13.35
CA ALA A 29 -16.65 4.13 13.44
C ALA A 29 -16.52 4.81 12.05
N PRO A 30 -17.50 5.63 11.64
CA PRO A 30 -17.41 6.31 10.37
C PRO A 30 -16.27 7.33 10.38
N MET A 31 -15.68 7.56 9.21
CA MET A 31 -14.82 8.73 9.02
C MET A 31 -15.67 9.99 9.14
N LEU A 32 -15.19 11.01 9.86
CA LEU A 32 -15.91 12.25 10.06
C LEU A 32 -15.28 13.38 9.23
N ASN A 33 -16.13 14.23 8.66
CA ASN A 33 -15.71 15.46 8.04
C ASN A 33 -15.08 16.37 9.11
N PRO A 34 -13.84 16.87 8.90
CA PRO A 34 -13.14 17.62 9.93
C PRO A 34 -13.79 18.97 10.25
N GLN A 35 -14.58 19.54 9.33
CA GLN A 35 -15.27 20.82 9.49
C GLN A 35 -16.64 20.64 10.13
N THR A 36 -17.48 19.76 9.57
CA THR A 36 -18.88 19.59 10.04
C THR A 36 -19.01 18.62 11.21
N LYS A 37 -18.01 17.73 11.41
CA LYS A 37 -18.03 16.60 12.35
C LYS A 37 -19.09 15.53 12.05
N GLU A 38 -19.75 15.63 10.91
CA GLU A 38 -20.68 14.61 10.41
C GLU A 38 -19.95 13.50 9.66
N PRO A 39 -20.53 12.28 9.53
CA PRO A 39 -19.98 11.22 8.70
C PRO A 39 -19.69 11.67 7.27
N LEU A 40 -18.53 11.28 6.73
CA LEU A 40 -18.21 11.50 5.32
C LEU A 40 -19.10 10.64 4.41
N HIS A 41 -19.44 11.19 3.26
CA HIS A 41 -20.02 10.48 2.13
C HIS A 41 -18.95 10.20 1.07
N GLU A 42 -19.27 9.32 0.12
CA GLU A 42 -18.35 8.94 -0.96
C GLU A 42 -17.89 10.16 -1.77
N GLU A 43 -18.82 11.09 -2.03
CA GLU A 43 -18.59 12.30 -2.82
C GLU A 43 -17.60 13.26 -2.16
N ASP A 44 -17.47 13.22 -0.83
CA ASP A 44 -16.53 14.06 -0.10
C ASP A 44 -15.06 13.67 -0.39
N LEU A 45 -14.83 12.46 -0.92
CA LEU A 45 -13.51 11.98 -1.29
C LEU A 45 -13.11 12.34 -2.73
N TYR A 46 -14.06 12.66 -3.60
CA TYR A 46 -13.81 12.94 -5.02
C TYR A 46 -12.83 14.09 -5.29
N PRO A 47 -12.72 15.15 -4.47
CA PRO A 47 -11.71 16.18 -4.71
C PRO A 47 -10.28 15.65 -4.66
N LEU A 48 -10.02 14.57 -3.91
CA LEU A 48 -8.69 14.02 -3.72
C LEU A 48 -8.48 12.69 -4.45
N PHE A 49 -9.49 11.83 -4.47
CA PHE A 49 -9.38 10.46 -4.96
C PHE A 49 -10.19 10.22 -6.22
N ALA A 50 -9.76 9.22 -7.00
CA ALA A 50 -10.59 8.66 -8.06
C ALA A 50 -11.88 8.08 -7.47
N LYS A 51 -13.00 8.22 -8.18
CA LYS A 51 -14.32 7.70 -7.78
C LYS A 51 -14.27 6.21 -7.51
N GLY A 52 -13.53 5.44 -8.31
CA GLY A 52 -13.36 4.00 -8.08
C GLY A 52 -12.73 3.67 -6.72
N LEU A 53 -11.79 4.51 -6.26
CA LEU A 53 -11.15 4.35 -4.95
C LEU A 53 -12.05 4.83 -3.81
N ALA A 54 -12.75 5.96 -4.02
CA ALA A 54 -13.75 6.43 -3.08
C ALA A 54 -14.84 5.38 -2.87
N HIS A 55 -15.37 4.80 -3.94
CA HIS A 55 -16.36 3.72 -3.88
C HIS A 55 -15.87 2.52 -3.06
N GLN A 56 -14.62 2.08 -3.29
CA GLN A 56 -14.03 0.98 -2.53
C GLN A 56 -13.92 1.27 -1.03
N GLU A 57 -13.69 2.53 -0.64
CA GLU A 57 -13.59 2.93 0.76
C GLU A 57 -14.90 2.72 1.52
N PHE A 58 -16.04 2.89 0.84
CA PHE A 58 -17.38 2.73 1.42
C PHE A 58 -18.03 1.38 1.07
N SER A 59 -17.41 0.58 0.20
CA SER A 59 -17.95 -0.70 -0.25
C SER A 59 -18.07 -1.73 0.88
N LYS A 60 -19.16 -2.48 0.83
CA LYS A 60 -19.43 -3.65 1.69
C LYS A 60 -19.30 -4.98 0.95
N GLU A 61 -18.85 -4.95 -0.31
CA GLU A 61 -18.55 -6.16 -1.06
C GLU A 61 -17.35 -6.87 -0.43
N ARG A 62 -17.50 -8.16 -0.12
CA ARG A 62 -16.44 -8.98 0.50
C ARG A 62 -15.26 -9.20 -0.44
N TRP A 63 -15.55 -9.34 -1.72
CA TRP A 63 -14.58 -9.69 -2.75
C TRP A 63 -14.63 -8.65 -3.85
N VAL A 64 -13.52 -7.96 -4.06
CA VAL A 64 -13.38 -6.98 -5.14
C VAL A 64 -12.46 -7.56 -6.19
N GLU A 65 -12.96 -7.77 -7.40
CA GLU A 65 -12.16 -8.33 -8.49
C GLU A 65 -10.96 -7.44 -8.81
N ILE A 66 -9.81 -8.07 -9.01
CA ILE A 66 -8.59 -7.36 -9.40
C ILE A 66 -8.67 -7.11 -10.91
N PRO A 67 -8.60 -5.86 -11.38
CA PRO A 67 -8.64 -5.56 -12.81
C PRO A 67 -7.55 -6.30 -13.58
N GLU A 68 -7.86 -6.76 -14.80
CA GLU A 68 -6.94 -7.56 -15.62
C GLU A 68 -5.60 -6.85 -15.88
N GLU A 69 -5.63 -5.53 -16.12
CA GLU A 69 -4.41 -4.72 -16.28
C GLU A 69 -3.54 -4.73 -15.01
N VAL A 70 -4.16 -4.70 -13.82
CA VAL A 70 -3.45 -4.78 -12.54
C VAL A 70 -2.91 -6.19 -12.31
N LEU A 71 -3.68 -7.25 -12.60
CA LEU A 71 -3.21 -8.64 -12.54
C LEU A 71 -2.01 -8.86 -13.46
N THR A 72 -2.05 -8.29 -14.66
CA THR A 72 -0.95 -8.39 -15.63
C THR A 72 0.33 -7.78 -15.07
N LEU A 73 0.24 -6.61 -14.42
CA LEU A 73 1.40 -5.96 -13.80
C LEU A 73 1.85 -6.65 -12.51
N TYR A 74 0.94 -7.28 -11.75
CA TYR A 74 1.32 -8.11 -10.60
C TYR A 74 2.24 -9.26 -11.00
N LYS A 75 2.05 -9.87 -12.18
CA LYS A 75 2.91 -10.98 -12.67
C LYS A 75 4.39 -10.61 -12.82
N ILE A 76 4.74 -9.32 -12.83
CA ILE A 76 6.13 -8.86 -12.82
C ILE A 76 6.88 -9.37 -11.56
N TYR A 77 6.17 -9.53 -10.43
CA TYR A 77 6.81 -9.87 -9.15
C TYR A 77 5.98 -10.75 -8.20
N ARG A 78 4.71 -11.01 -8.52
CA ARG A 78 3.80 -11.87 -7.77
C ARG A 78 3.55 -13.19 -8.53
N PRO A 79 3.19 -14.27 -7.83
CA PRO A 79 3.10 -14.41 -6.37
C PRO A 79 4.44 -14.33 -5.64
N THR A 80 4.48 -13.70 -4.47
CA THR A 80 5.75 -13.57 -3.72
C THR A 80 6.06 -14.85 -2.94
N PRO A 81 7.33 -15.22 -2.71
CA PRO A 81 7.66 -16.47 -2.03
C PRO A 81 7.22 -16.48 -0.55
N LEU A 82 6.67 -17.60 -0.07
CA LEU A 82 6.64 -17.95 1.35
C LEU A 82 7.91 -18.75 1.66
N VAL A 83 8.69 -18.31 2.64
CA VAL A 83 10.03 -18.88 2.89
C VAL A 83 10.15 -19.34 4.34
N ARG A 84 10.58 -20.59 4.54
CA ARG A 84 10.91 -21.12 5.87
C ARG A 84 12.30 -20.64 6.30
N ALA A 85 12.37 -20.03 7.47
CA ALA A 85 13.57 -19.43 8.05
C ALA A 85 14.33 -20.44 8.94
N SER A 86 14.60 -21.65 8.44
CA SER A 86 15.26 -22.71 9.24
C SER A 86 16.62 -22.34 9.85
N GLY A 87 17.34 -21.39 9.24
CA GLY A 87 18.56 -20.83 9.83
C GLY A 87 18.30 -19.99 11.09
N LEU A 88 17.21 -19.22 11.08
CA LEU A 88 16.77 -18.47 12.26
C LEU A 88 16.18 -19.40 13.33
N GLU A 89 15.38 -20.40 12.92
CA GLU A 89 14.88 -21.45 13.82
C GLU A 89 16.05 -22.10 14.60
N LYS A 90 17.10 -22.51 13.87
CA LYS A 90 18.32 -23.07 14.47
C LYS A 90 19.06 -22.09 15.37
N ALA A 91 19.17 -20.83 14.98
CA ALA A 91 19.90 -19.82 15.75
C ALA A 91 19.19 -19.48 17.08
N LEU A 92 17.87 -19.58 17.11
CA LEU A 92 17.04 -19.35 18.30
C LEU A 92 16.86 -20.61 19.17
N ASP A 93 17.31 -21.78 18.69
CA ASP A 93 17.05 -23.09 19.30
C ASP A 93 15.57 -23.28 19.67
N THR A 94 14.69 -22.90 18.74
CA THR A 94 13.24 -22.88 18.98
C THR A 94 12.56 -24.08 18.33
N PRO A 95 11.54 -24.68 18.97
CA PRO A 95 10.68 -25.67 18.32
C PRO A 95 9.71 -25.04 17.31
N ALA A 96 9.57 -23.70 17.30
CA ALA A 96 8.67 -23.01 16.39
C ALA A 96 9.16 -23.09 14.93
N HIS A 97 8.23 -23.27 13.99
CA HIS A 97 8.50 -23.13 12.57
C HIS A 97 8.27 -21.69 12.14
N ILE A 98 9.28 -21.04 11.56
CA ILE A 98 9.24 -19.61 11.24
C ILE A 98 9.16 -19.46 9.72
N TYR A 99 8.09 -18.81 9.25
CA TYR A 99 7.87 -18.49 7.85
C TYR A 99 7.83 -16.97 7.66
N PHE A 100 8.34 -16.49 6.54
CA PHE A 100 8.17 -15.09 6.14
C PHE A 100 7.68 -15.00 4.70
N LYS A 101 6.70 -14.13 4.48
CA LYS A 101 6.17 -13.78 3.17
C LYS A 101 7.05 -12.68 2.56
N ASN A 102 7.81 -13.04 1.52
CA ASN A 102 8.89 -12.19 1.03
C ASN A 102 8.42 -11.13 0.03
N GLU A 103 7.79 -10.07 0.53
CA GLU A 103 7.37 -8.92 -0.28
C GLU A 103 8.52 -8.05 -0.80
N SER A 104 9.77 -8.32 -0.41
CA SER A 104 10.94 -7.57 -0.88
C SER A 104 11.32 -7.87 -2.33
N VAL A 105 10.69 -8.88 -2.97
CA VAL A 105 10.97 -9.24 -4.37
C VAL A 105 10.36 -8.28 -5.38
N SER A 106 9.47 -7.39 -4.94
CA SER A 106 8.93 -6.31 -5.77
C SER A 106 10.05 -5.42 -6.34
N PRO A 107 9.92 -4.85 -7.55
CA PRO A 107 10.91 -3.93 -8.14
C PRO A 107 11.25 -2.71 -7.28
N VAL A 108 10.36 -2.34 -6.35
CA VAL A 108 10.57 -1.24 -5.39
C VAL A 108 11.02 -1.71 -4.01
N GLY A 109 11.22 -3.02 -3.85
CA GLY A 109 11.71 -3.67 -2.64
C GLY A 109 10.70 -3.70 -1.48
N SER A 110 9.39 -3.59 -1.75
CA SER A 110 8.35 -3.65 -0.72
C SER A 110 6.96 -3.95 -1.28
N HIS A 111 6.01 -4.23 -0.38
CA HIS A 111 4.59 -4.46 -0.67
C HIS A 111 3.86 -3.25 -1.29
N LYS A 112 4.47 -2.06 -1.28
CA LYS A 112 3.78 -0.82 -1.65
C LYS A 112 3.29 -0.79 -3.10
N LEU A 113 3.97 -1.49 -4.01
CA LEU A 113 3.56 -1.57 -5.41
C LEU A 113 2.18 -2.22 -5.60
N ASN A 114 1.76 -3.09 -4.67
CA ASN A 114 0.44 -3.74 -4.72
C ASN A 114 -0.68 -2.68 -4.80
N SER A 115 -0.74 -1.77 -3.82
CA SER A 115 -1.78 -0.72 -3.82
C SER A 115 -1.51 0.40 -4.82
N ALA A 116 -0.24 0.70 -5.15
CA ALA A 116 0.07 1.72 -6.15
C ALA A 116 -0.50 1.36 -7.53
N LEU A 117 -0.32 0.12 -8.00
CA LEU A 117 -0.85 -0.31 -9.29
C LEU A 117 -2.38 -0.19 -9.36
N ALA A 118 -3.09 -0.60 -8.31
CA ALA A 118 -4.54 -0.46 -8.24
C ALA A 118 -4.96 1.01 -8.26
N GLN A 119 -4.35 1.86 -7.43
CA GLN A 119 -4.69 3.28 -7.36
C GLN A 119 -4.44 4.00 -8.69
N VAL A 120 -3.29 3.77 -9.33
CA VAL A 120 -2.98 4.38 -10.63
C VAL A 120 -3.96 3.89 -11.70
N TYR A 121 -4.30 2.60 -11.71
CA TYR A 121 -5.31 2.06 -12.63
C TYR A 121 -6.66 2.78 -12.51
N TYR A 122 -7.19 2.95 -11.29
CA TYR A 122 -8.48 3.63 -11.09
C TYR A 122 -8.44 5.10 -11.52
N ASN A 123 -7.31 5.77 -11.34
CA ASN A 123 -7.10 7.12 -11.86
C ASN A 123 -7.06 7.16 -13.39
N LYS A 124 -6.34 6.22 -14.01
CA LYS A 124 -6.22 6.10 -15.48
C LYS A 124 -7.57 5.90 -16.15
N ILE A 125 -8.42 5.01 -15.63
CA ILE A 125 -9.75 4.76 -16.23
C ILE A 125 -10.74 5.92 -16.01
N GLU A 126 -10.50 6.76 -15.00
CA GLU A 126 -11.26 7.99 -14.79
C GLU A 126 -10.80 9.15 -15.69
N GLY A 127 -9.67 8.99 -16.38
CA GLY A 127 -9.10 10.00 -17.28
C GLY A 127 -8.17 11.00 -16.59
N VAL A 128 -7.72 10.71 -15.37
CA VAL A 128 -6.72 11.51 -14.66
C VAL A 128 -5.38 11.38 -15.37
N THR A 129 -4.66 12.50 -15.52
CA THR A 129 -3.37 12.55 -16.21
C THR A 129 -2.20 12.72 -15.25
N ASN A 130 -2.44 13.33 -14.08
CA ASN A 130 -1.42 13.68 -13.10
C ASN A 130 -1.74 13.08 -11.73
N LEU A 131 -0.72 12.59 -11.04
CA LEU A 131 -0.82 12.13 -9.67
C LEU A 131 0.10 12.93 -8.75
N THR A 132 -0.36 13.15 -7.53
CA THR A 132 0.45 13.73 -6.46
C THR A 132 0.46 12.79 -5.28
N THR A 133 1.59 12.77 -4.56
CA THR A 133 1.70 11.98 -3.35
C THR A 133 2.82 12.49 -2.45
N GLU A 134 2.80 12.08 -1.20
CA GLU A 134 3.86 12.30 -0.23
C GLU A 134 4.86 11.13 -0.22
N THR A 135 6.07 11.35 0.30
CA THR A 135 6.88 10.24 0.77
C THR A 135 7.86 10.65 1.87
N GLY A 136 8.03 9.79 2.87
CA GLY A 136 9.07 9.95 3.89
C GLY A 136 10.40 9.42 3.36
N ALA A 137 10.62 8.10 3.53
CA ALA A 137 11.86 7.45 3.15
C ALA A 137 11.98 7.10 1.65
N GLY A 138 10.92 7.27 0.85
CA GLY A 138 10.96 7.11 -0.61
C GLY A 138 10.38 5.81 -1.16
N GLN A 139 10.02 4.82 -0.32
CA GLN A 139 9.43 3.55 -0.82
C GLN A 139 8.07 3.76 -1.50
N TRP A 140 7.22 4.63 -0.93
CA TRP A 140 5.90 4.90 -1.51
C TRP A 140 6.04 5.71 -2.82
N GLY A 141 6.89 6.75 -2.82
CA GLY A 141 7.21 7.49 -4.03
C GLY A 141 7.71 6.58 -5.15
N SER A 142 8.63 5.65 -4.85
CA SER A 142 9.14 4.70 -5.85
C SER A 142 8.03 3.82 -6.44
N ALA A 143 7.09 3.38 -5.60
CA ALA A 143 5.96 2.53 -6.02
C ALA A 143 4.97 3.29 -6.91
N VAL A 144 4.66 4.54 -6.56
CA VAL A 144 3.79 5.39 -7.38
C VAL A 144 4.47 5.69 -8.71
N SER A 145 5.74 6.08 -8.73
CA SER A 145 6.43 6.43 -9.97
C SER A 145 6.42 5.29 -11.01
N ILE A 146 6.81 4.07 -10.62
CA ILE A 146 6.81 2.95 -11.56
C ILE A 146 5.38 2.56 -11.99
N ALA A 147 4.40 2.62 -11.08
CA ALA A 147 3.01 2.36 -11.42
C ALA A 147 2.47 3.40 -12.41
N SER A 148 2.70 4.69 -12.15
CA SER A 148 2.34 5.80 -13.04
C SER A 148 2.92 5.63 -14.43
N GLN A 149 4.21 5.26 -14.55
CA GLN A 149 4.83 4.99 -15.84
C GLN A 149 4.19 3.82 -16.59
N HIS A 150 3.83 2.72 -15.90
CA HIS A 150 3.13 1.60 -16.56
C HIS A 150 1.78 2.00 -17.17
N PHE A 151 1.10 2.99 -16.58
CA PHE A 151 -0.20 3.46 -17.03
C PHE A 151 -0.15 4.78 -17.83
N GLY A 152 1.04 5.35 -18.05
CA GLY A 152 1.21 6.59 -18.81
C GLY A 152 0.70 7.85 -18.10
N LEU A 153 0.75 7.88 -16.76
CA LEU A 153 0.39 9.05 -15.95
C LEU A 153 1.66 9.74 -15.45
N ASP A 154 1.60 11.07 -15.31
CA ASP A 154 2.65 11.84 -14.65
C ASP A 154 2.49 11.73 -13.12
N SER A 155 3.61 11.75 -12.40
CA SER A 155 3.59 11.70 -10.93
C SER A 155 4.53 12.71 -10.29
N THR A 156 4.00 13.53 -9.38
CA THR A 156 4.77 14.45 -8.54
C THR A 156 4.83 13.92 -7.12
N ILE A 157 6.05 13.73 -6.61
CA ILE A 157 6.32 13.12 -5.32
C ILE A 157 6.89 14.18 -4.37
N TYR A 158 6.13 14.58 -3.36
CA TYR A 158 6.59 15.47 -2.29
C TYR A 158 7.34 14.65 -1.24
N MET A 159 8.68 14.71 -1.24
CA MET A 159 9.51 13.96 -0.29
C MET A 159 9.94 14.84 0.87
N VAL A 160 9.84 14.35 2.12
CA VAL A 160 10.34 15.08 3.30
C VAL A 160 11.77 15.55 3.07
N ARG A 161 12.02 16.87 3.18
CA ARG A 161 13.29 17.51 2.80
C ARG A 161 14.53 16.82 3.38
N LEU A 162 14.56 16.62 4.70
CA LEU A 162 15.67 15.93 5.36
C LEU A 162 15.88 14.50 4.82
N SER A 163 14.80 13.80 4.49
CA SER A 163 14.91 12.46 3.90
C SER A 163 15.42 12.51 2.47
N ALA A 164 15.04 13.51 1.67
CA ALA A 164 15.57 13.69 0.32
C ALA A 164 17.09 13.96 0.34
N GLU A 165 17.57 14.73 1.32
CA GLU A 165 19.00 15.01 1.54
C GLU A 165 19.78 13.78 2.01
N GLN A 166 19.25 13.07 3.01
CA GLN A 166 19.94 11.91 3.61
C GLN A 166 19.85 10.64 2.76
N LYS A 167 18.86 10.53 1.87
CA LYS A 167 18.58 9.33 1.07
C LYS A 167 18.58 9.63 -0.43
N PRO A 168 19.68 10.17 -1.00
CA PRO A 168 19.73 10.58 -2.40
C PRO A 168 19.47 9.43 -3.37
N TYR A 169 19.82 8.18 -3.01
CA TYR A 169 19.54 7.01 -3.85
C TYR A 169 18.04 6.78 -4.08
N ARG A 170 17.18 7.17 -3.14
CA ARG A 170 15.72 7.03 -3.31
C ARG A 170 15.19 8.03 -4.33
N ARG A 171 15.78 9.22 -4.40
CA ARG A 171 15.52 10.18 -5.47
C ARG A 171 15.88 9.59 -6.83
N ILE A 172 17.08 9.02 -6.95
CA ILE A 172 17.53 8.39 -8.21
C ILE A 172 16.52 7.32 -8.66
N VAL A 173 16.06 6.46 -7.75
CA VAL A 173 15.06 5.43 -8.08
C VAL A 173 13.72 6.05 -8.53
N ILE A 174 13.21 7.03 -7.79
CA ILE A 174 11.95 7.73 -8.11
C ILE A 174 12.01 8.37 -9.50
N GLU A 175 13.09 9.12 -9.78
CA GLU A 175 13.27 9.82 -11.05
C GLU A 175 13.56 8.86 -12.21
N THR A 176 14.27 7.75 -11.96
CA THR A 176 14.48 6.68 -12.96
C THR A 176 13.16 6.01 -13.35
N TYR A 177 12.26 5.84 -12.39
CA TYR A 177 10.90 5.39 -12.63
C TYR A 177 9.97 6.53 -13.08
N GLY A 178 10.50 7.66 -13.54
CA GLY A 178 9.74 8.73 -14.17
C GLY A 178 8.89 9.59 -13.22
N GLY A 179 9.12 9.52 -11.91
CA GLY A 179 8.50 10.43 -10.95
C GLY A 179 9.27 11.74 -10.82
N HIS A 180 8.53 12.85 -10.65
CA HIS A 180 9.12 14.15 -10.36
C HIS A 180 9.19 14.40 -8.84
N LEU A 181 10.38 14.31 -8.26
CA LEU A 181 10.57 14.50 -6.82
C LEU A 181 10.78 15.96 -6.44
N ILE A 182 9.96 16.45 -5.52
CA ILE A 182 10.07 17.79 -4.91
C ILE A 182 10.33 17.64 -3.40
N PRO A 183 11.43 18.19 -2.86
CA PRO A 183 11.64 18.24 -1.42
C PRO A 183 10.59 19.14 -0.73
N SER A 184 9.94 18.62 0.30
CA SER A 184 8.86 19.28 1.07
C SER A 184 9.35 19.74 2.46
N PRO A 185 9.00 20.95 2.92
CA PRO A 185 8.15 21.93 2.26
C PRO A 185 8.80 22.57 1.03
N SER A 186 8.02 22.90 0.01
CA SER A 186 8.53 23.48 -1.24
C SER A 186 7.97 24.89 -1.51
N ASN A 187 8.51 25.57 -2.52
CA ASN A 187 7.97 26.85 -2.98
C ASN A 187 6.86 26.70 -4.04
N THR A 188 6.54 25.47 -4.47
CA THR A 188 5.59 25.22 -5.57
C THR A 188 4.14 25.32 -5.13
N THR A 189 3.85 25.21 -3.84
CA THR A 189 2.50 25.23 -3.26
C THR A 189 2.30 26.38 -2.26
N GLY A 190 1.06 26.75 -1.98
CA GLY A 190 0.72 27.73 -0.95
C GLY A 190 1.06 27.23 0.45
N SER A 191 0.74 25.98 0.77
CA SER A 191 1.06 25.32 2.03
C SER A 191 2.57 25.23 2.26
N GLY A 192 3.35 24.83 1.25
CA GLY A 192 4.80 24.78 1.33
C GLY A 192 5.43 26.16 1.58
N ARG A 193 4.98 27.19 0.84
CA ARG A 193 5.42 28.58 1.07
C ARG A 193 5.06 29.08 2.47
N ALA A 194 3.89 28.72 3.00
CA ALA A 194 3.47 29.10 4.33
C ALA A 194 4.35 28.47 5.43
N GLU A 195 4.74 27.20 5.27
CA GLU A 195 5.68 26.54 6.21
C GLU A 195 7.09 27.13 6.12
N LEU A 196 7.58 27.40 4.90
CA LEU A 196 8.86 28.05 4.66
C LEU A 196 8.94 29.48 5.24
N ALA A 197 7.82 30.21 5.27
CA ALA A 197 7.77 31.53 5.89
C ALA A 197 7.90 31.48 7.42
N LYS A 198 7.48 30.37 8.06
CA LYS A 198 7.62 30.16 9.51
C LYS A 198 9.05 29.75 9.86
N ASP A 199 9.60 28.79 9.12
CA ASP A 199 10.98 28.33 9.27
C ASP A 199 11.56 27.93 7.90
N PRO A 200 12.41 28.79 7.30
CA PRO A 200 13.05 28.49 6.02
C PRO A 200 13.91 27.21 6.05
N ASN A 201 14.48 26.89 7.21
CA ASN A 201 15.42 25.78 7.40
C ASN A 201 14.76 24.52 7.96
N THR A 202 13.43 24.47 8.00
CA THR A 202 12.70 23.30 8.50
C THR A 202 13.16 22.01 7.81
N PRO A 203 13.37 20.91 8.55
CA PRO A 203 13.70 19.61 7.95
C PRO A 203 12.53 18.99 7.17
N GLY A 204 11.35 19.60 7.26
CA GLY A 204 10.10 19.09 6.72
C GLY A 204 9.51 17.96 7.58
N SER A 205 8.27 17.59 7.27
CA SER A 205 7.59 16.45 7.90
C SER A 205 6.69 15.75 6.89
N LEU A 206 6.28 14.52 7.20
CA LEU A 206 5.34 13.80 6.35
C LEU A 206 4.00 14.56 6.23
N GLY A 207 3.55 15.21 7.30
CA GLY A 207 2.34 16.03 7.29
C GLY A 207 2.43 17.21 6.33
N MET A 208 3.58 17.89 6.28
CA MET A 208 3.81 18.98 5.31
C MET A 208 3.75 18.48 3.87
N ALA A 209 4.37 17.32 3.59
CA ALA A 209 4.34 16.72 2.26
C ALA A 209 2.93 16.27 1.84
N ILE A 210 2.13 15.74 2.79
CA ILE A 210 0.71 15.43 2.56
C ILE A 210 -0.06 16.70 2.22
N SER A 211 0.14 17.79 2.97
CA SER A 211 -0.54 19.06 2.71
C SER A 211 -0.25 19.59 1.30
N GLU A 212 1.01 19.56 0.85
CA GLU A 212 1.36 20.00 -0.50
C GLU A 212 0.76 19.13 -1.60
N ALA A 213 0.79 17.81 -1.43
CA ALA A 213 0.22 16.87 -2.38
C ALA A 213 -1.31 17.05 -2.50
N CYS A 214 -2.01 17.06 -1.35
CA CYS A 214 -3.46 17.26 -1.29
C CYS A 214 -3.88 18.64 -1.83
N GLU A 215 -3.10 19.70 -1.58
CA GLU A 215 -3.41 21.04 -2.10
C GLU A 215 -3.48 21.04 -3.63
N ILE A 216 -2.49 20.46 -4.31
CA ILE A 216 -2.46 20.41 -5.77
C ILE A 216 -3.60 19.55 -6.31
N ALA A 217 -3.86 18.39 -5.72
CA ALA A 217 -4.97 17.53 -6.13
C ALA A 217 -6.34 18.23 -5.98
N ALA A 218 -6.57 18.93 -4.86
CA ALA A 218 -7.83 19.63 -4.62
C ALA A 218 -8.06 20.85 -5.53
N GLN A 219 -7.00 21.40 -6.13
CA GLN A 219 -7.08 22.59 -6.99
C GLN A 219 -7.22 22.26 -8.48
N ARG A 220 -7.07 20.99 -8.88
CA ARG A 220 -6.96 20.59 -10.28
C ARG A 220 -7.84 19.39 -10.59
N GLU A 221 -8.69 19.50 -11.60
CA GLU A 221 -9.57 18.39 -12.01
C GLU A 221 -8.79 17.23 -12.64
N ASP A 222 -7.65 17.52 -13.29
CA ASP A 222 -6.80 16.55 -13.98
C ASP A 222 -5.80 15.83 -13.07
N THR A 223 -5.82 16.13 -11.77
CA THR A 223 -4.84 15.65 -10.79
C THR A 223 -5.51 15.01 -9.59
N LYS A 224 -5.01 13.86 -9.15
CA LYS A 224 -5.48 13.20 -7.92
C LYS A 224 -4.35 12.88 -6.96
N TYR A 225 -4.71 12.74 -5.70
CA TYR A 225 -3.84 12.31 -4.63
C TYR A 225 -3.91 10.78 -4.50
N VAL A 226 -2.76 10.14 -4.38
CA VAL A 226 -2.65 8.71 -4.04
C VAL A 226 -1.90 8.56 -2.73
N LEU A 227 -2.23 7.56 -1.93
CA LEU A 227 -1.61 7.37 -0.60
C LEU A 227 -1.22 5.94 -0.29
N GLY A 228 -0.21 5.78 0.57
CA GLY A 228 0.44 4.49 0.79
C GLY A 228 -0.07 3.64 1.95
N SER A 229 -1.01 4.12 2.77
CA SER A 229 -1.47 3.41 3.98
C SER A 229 -2.80 3.95 4.55
N VAL A 230 -3.28 3.31 5.63
CA VAL A 230 -4.38 3.72 6.52
C VAL A 230 -5.79 3.51 5.95
N MET A 231 -6.06 3.91 4.71
CA MET A 231 -7.40 3.76 4.10
C MET A 231 -7.78 2.29 3.89
N ASN A 232 -9.08 1.99 3.93
CA ASN A 232 -9.59 0.62 3.80
C ASN A 232 -9.23 0.03 2.43
N PHE A 233 -9.38 0.80 1.34
CA PHE A 233 -9.00 0.31 0.02
C PHE A 233 -7.50 -0.02 -0.07
N VAL A 234 -6.63 0.70 0.66
CA VAL A 234 -5.19 0.41 0.66
C VAL A 234 -4.94 -0.95 1.31
N THR A 235 -5.56 -1.21 2.46
CA THR A 235 -5.45 -2.50 3.15
C THR A 235 -6.05 -3.63 2.31
N MET A 236 -7.20 -3.39 1.67
CA MET A 236 -7.84 -4.33 0.76
C MET A 236 -6.89 -4.72 -0.39
N HIS A 237 -6.28 -3.76 -1.10
CA HIS A 237 -5.32 -4.05 -2.18
C HIS A 237 -4.13 -4.90 -1.71
N GLN A 238 -3.73 -4.74 -0.44
CA GLN A 238 -2.62 -5.50 0.15
C GLN A 238 -3.02 -6.93 0.54
N THR A 239 -4.31 -7.29 0.59
CA THR A 239 -4.75 -8.64 0.96
C THR A 239 -4.28 -9.75 0.01
N ILE A 240 -3.82 -9.39 -1.19
CA ILE A 240 -3.12 -10.31 -2.10
C ILE A 240 -1.96 -11.03 -1.40
N ILE A 241 -1.31 -10.40 -0.42
CA ILE A 241 -0.23 -10.97 0.39
C ILE A 241 -0.73 -12.17 1.21
N GLY A 242 -1.79 -11.97 2.01
CA GLY A 242 -2.35 -13.02 2.86
C GLY A 242 -3.05 -14.10 2.04
N LEU A 243 -3.78 -13.74 0.99
CA LEU A 243 -4.47 -14.69 0.11
C LEU A 243 -3.50 -15.64 -0.61
N GLU A 244 -2.34 -15.14 -1.03
CA GLU A 244 -1.27 -16.01 -1.54
C GLU A 244 -0.67 -16.87 -0.42
N ALA A 245 -0.47 -16.30 0.77
CA ALA A 245 0.10 -17.05 1.91
C ALA A 245 -0.81 -18.22 2.32
N GLU A 246 -2.13 -18.04 2.35
CA GLU A 246 -3.12 -19.12 2.60
C GLU A 246 -2.87 -20.29 1.65
N ARG A 247 -2.80 -20.03 0.34
CA ARG A 247 -2.55 -21.05 -0.68
C ARG A 247 -1.18 -21.70 -0.53
N GLN A 248 -0.15 -20.93 -0.17
CA GLN A 248 1.20 -21.45 0.03
C GLN A 248 1.30 -22.34 1.26
N PHE A 249 0.57 -22.05 2.34
CA PHE A 249 0.55 -22.92 3.52
C PHE A 249 -0.09 -24.28 3.24
N LEU A 250 -1.04 -24.38 2.30
CA LEU A 250 -1.57 -25.67 1.82
C LEU A 250 -0.51 -26.55 1.15
N MET A 251 0.62 -25.98 0.74
CA MET A 251 1.76 -26.71 0.16
C MET A 251 2.76 -27.16 1.23
N THR A 252 2.53 -26.81 2.49
CA THR A 252 3.38 -27.14 3.63
C THR A 252 2.69 -28.17 4.52
N ASN A 253 3.42 -28.77 5.47
CA ASN A 253 2.81 -29.59 6.53
C ASN A 253 2.49 -28.76 7.78
N ASP A 254 2.61 -27.45 7.69
CA ASP A 254 2.44 -26.49 8.79
C ASP A 254 1.28 -25.54 8.46
N TYR A 255 0.82 -24.80 9.46
CA TYR A 255 -0.10 -23.70 9.27
C TYR A 255 0.15 -22.67 10.37
N PRO A 256 0.00 -21.36 10.11
CA PRO A 256 0.33 -20.34 11.10
C PRO A 256 -0.61 -20.44 12.31
N ASP A 257 -0.02 -20.33 13.49
CA ASP A 257 -0.73 -20.07 14.75
C ASP A 257 -0.61 -18.60 15.16
N ILE A 258 0.51 -17.95 14.79
CA ILE A 258 0.82 -16.56 15.08
C ILE A 258 1.21 -15.84 13.78
N ILE A 259 0.63 -14.67 13.54
CA ILE A 259 0.94 -13.81 12.40
C ILE A 259 1.51 -12.49 12.93
N ILE A 260 2.72 -12.17 12.50
CA ILE A 260 3.49 -11.03 13.01
C ILE A 260 3.80 -10.07 11.86
N GLY A 261 3.66 -8.76 12.07
CA GLY A 261 4.07 -7.77 11.08
C GLY A 261 4.47 -6.41 11.65
N ALA A 262 5.32 -5.69 10.91
CA ALA A 262 5.76 -4.37 11.34
C ALA A 262 4.66 -3.31 11.14
N PHE A 263 4.47 -2.44 12.12
CA PHE A 263 3.41 -1.44 12.10
C PHE A 263 3.94 -0.04 11.74
N GLY A 264 3.88 0.30 10.44
CA GLY A 264 3.95 1.69 9.98
C GLY A 264 2.58 2.34 10.07
N GLY A 265 1.91 2.52 8.94
CA GLY A 265 0.47 2.82 8.90
C GLY A 265 -0.41 1.56 8.79
N GLY A 266 0.12 0.37 9.11
CA GLY A 266 -0.63 -0.89 9.20
C GLY A 266 -0.88 -1.67 7.89
N SER A 267 -0.70 -1.09 6.69
CA SER A 267 -1.16 -1.73 5.44
C SER A 267 -0.50 -3.08 5.09
N ASN A 268 0.77 -3.28 5.44
CA ASN A 268 1.44 -4.59 5.23
C ASN A 268 0.90 -5.65 6.18
N PHE A 269 0.70 -5.28 7.45
CA PHE A 269 0.17 -6.15 8.47
C PHE A 269 -1.28 -6.51 8.13
N GLY A 270 -2.12 -5.54 7.80
CA GLY A 270 -3.47 -5.81 7.31
C GLY A 270 -3.47 -6.68 6.04
N GLY A 271 -2.56 -6.42 5.11
CA GLY A 271 -2.44 -7.22 3.89
C GLY A 271 -2.16 -8.71 4.13
N ILE A 272 -1.31 -9.04 5.11
CA ILE A 272 -1.06 -10.44 5.46
C ILE A 272 -2.14 -11.00 6.40
N SER A 273 -2.59 -10.22 7.38
CA SER A 273 -3.42 -10.70 8.49
C SER A 273 -4.92 -10.79 8.18
N MET A 274 -5.48 -9.87 7.37
CA MET A 274 -6.94 -9.81 7.18
C MET A 274 -7.52 -11.08 6.54
N PRO A 275 -6.90 -11.72 5.53
CA PRO A 275 -7.36 -13.01 5.03
C PRO A 275 -7.44 -14.10 6.11
N PHE A 276 -6.46 -14.18 7.01
CA PHE A 276 -6.49 -15.11 8.14
C PHE A 276 -7.52 -14.70 9.20
N LEU A 277 -7.70 -13.40 9.44
CA LEU A 277 -8.73 -12.90 10.37
C LEU A 277 -10.14 -13.33 9.93
N ARG A 278 -10.43 -13.37 8.61
CA ARG A 278 -11.69 -13.90 8.06
C ARG A 278 -12.00 -15.29 8.61
N HIS A 279 -11.01 -16.19 8.62
CA HIS A 279 -11.17 -17.55 9.15
C HIS A 279 -11.51 -17.54 10.65
N GLN A 280 -10.95 -16.60 11.42
CA GLN A 280 -11.27 -16.46 12.84
C GLN A 280 -12.67 -15.88 13.06
N LEU A 281 -13.08 -14.88 12.29
CA LEU A 281 -14.41 -14.29 12.35
C LEU A 281 -15.51 -15.31 11.99
N ASN A 282 -15.20 -16.23 11.08
CA ASN A 282 -16.10 -17.34 10.71
C ASN A 282 -16.07 -18.52 11.71
N GLY A 283 -15.26 -18.46 12.77
CA GLY A 283 -15.12 -19.54 13.75
C GLY A 283 -14.37 -20.79 13.25
N GLU A 284 -13.63 -20.67 12.15
CA GLU A 284 -12.93 -21.80 11.51
C GLU A 284 -11.59 -22.13 12.19
N ARG A 285 -10.81 -21.10 12.54
CA ARG A 285 -9.52 -21.25 13.22
C ARG A 285 -9.15 -20.00 14.02
N LYS A 286 -8.45 -20.18 15.13
CA LYS A 286 -7.90 -19.09 15.94
C LYS A 286 -6.45 -18.81 15.55
N PHE A 287 -6.09 -17.53 15.46
CA PHE A 287 -4.75 -17.00 15.23
C PHE A 287 -4.46 -15.90 16.25
N ASP A 288 -3.20 -15.79 16.67
CA ASP A 288 -2.71 -14.63 17.39
C ASP A 288 -2.06 -13.65 16.40
N PHE A 289 -2.35 -12.35 16.56
CA PHE A 289 -1.87 -11.29 15.67
C PHE A 289 -0.98 -10.32 16.46
N ILE A 290 0.26 -10.08 16.00
CA ILE A 290 1.28 -9.28 16.70
C ILE A 290 1.86 -8.19 15.79
#